data_AF-A0A961PYM1-F1
#
_entry.id   AF-A0A961PYM1-F1
#
_cell.length_a   1.000
_cell.length_b   1.000
_cell.length_c   1.000
_cell.angle_alpha   90.00
_cell.angle_beta   90.00
_cell.angle_gamma   90.00
#
_symmetry.space_group_name_H-M   'P 1'
#
loop_
_entity.id
_entity.type
_entity.pdbx_description
1 polymer ?
#
loop_
_entity_poly.entity_id
_entity_poly.type
_entity_poly.pdbx_seq_one_letter_code
_entity_poly.pdbx_strand_id
1 'polypeptide(L)'
;MSKRNDLPTKARGDAAPAGSVSSKAEMAAFLAEARSAGRGPSGGRGRLIFALDATMSRQPTWDLACHLQAGLFEASARAGGLDVQLVYFRGHGEARASRWVRDAAALTEVMSGITCRGGLTQIGKLLDHAEKVAAQAPLAALVFVGDAMEEDIDRLCHKAGRLALRNTRAFMFL
;
A
#
# COMPACT_ATOMS: atom_id res chain seq x y z
N MET A 1 -11.36 64.60 38.87
CA MET A 1 -9.95 64.21 38.72
C MET A 1 -9.86 62.70 38.74
N SER A 2 -9.54 62.03 37.64
CA SER A 2 -9.05 60.65 37.67
C SER A 2 -8.09 60.43 36.50
N LYS A 3 -6.88 59.98 36.82
CA LYS A 3 -5.70 59.94 35.96
C LYS A 3 -5.69 58.67 35.10
N ARG A 4 -5.18 58.80 33.87
CA ARG A 4 -4.77 57.70 32.97
C ARG A 4 -3.76 56.80 33.69
N ASN A 5 -3.83 55.49 33.42
CA ASN A 5 -2.74 54.58 33.73
C ASN A 5 -2.49 53.66 32.54
N ASP A 6 -1.25 53.71 32.04
CA ASP A 6 -0.74 52.99 30.88
C ASP A 6 -0.58 51.49 31.14
N LEU A 7 -0.77 50.70 30.08
CA LEU A 7 -0.60 49.24 30.05
C LEU A 7 0.91 48.87 30.06
N PRO A 8 1.34 47.86 30.83
CA PRO A 8 2.66 47.28 30.65
C PRO A 8 2.63 46.16 29.60
N THR A 9 3.44 46.34 28.55
CA THR A 9 3.75 45.34 27.51
C THR A 9 4.61 44.23 28.11
N LYS A 10 4.06 43.00 28.26
CA LYS A 10 4.84 41.81 28.60
C LYS A 10 5.33 41.14 27.32
N ALA A 11 6.64 41.23 27.07
CA ALA A 11 7.30 40.56 25.96
C ALA A 11 7.07 39.04 26.03
N ARG A 12 6.61 38.45 24.92
CA ARG A 12 6.54 37.00 24.71
C ARG A 12 7.95 36.47 24.47
N GLY A 13 8.51 35.80 25.47
CA GLY A 13 9.60 34.86 25.30
C GLY A 13 9.07 33.46 25.53
N ASP A 14 8.71 32.76 24.46
CA ASP A 14 8.55 31.30 24.47
C ASP A 14 9.41 30.75 23.33
N ALA A 15 10.65 30.43 23.66
CA ALA A 15 11.53 29.65 22.81
C ALA A 15 10.95 28.22 22.71
N ALA A 16 10.84 27.69 21.50
CA ALA A 16 10.52 26.28 21.28
C ALA A 16 11.52 25.39 22.04
N PRO A 17 11.09 24.28 22.67
CA PRO A 17 12.02 23.39 23.33
C PRO A 17 12.96 22.82 22.27
N ALA A 18 14.24 23.13 22.39
CA ALA A 18 15.28 22.49 21.61
C ALA A 18 15.31 21.02 21.98
N GLY A 19 14.71 20.16 21.14
CA GLY A 19 14.81 18.72 21.29
C GLY A 19 16.29 18.33 21.34
N SER A 20 16.68 17.57 22.37
CA SER A 20 18.03 17.05 22.50
C SER A 20 18.38 16.21 21.27
N VAL A 21 19.56 16.44 20.70
CA VAL A 21 20.06 15.67 19.55
C VAL A 21 20.23 14.22 19.99
N SER A 22 19.63 13.29 19.25
CA SER A 22 19.72 11.86 19.54
C SER A 22 21.18 11.41 19.57
N SER A 23 21.53 10.63 20.58
CA SER A 23 22.86 10.02 20.71
C SER A 23 23.11 9.01 19.58
N LYS A 24 24.39 8.75 19.28
CA LYS A 24 24.76 7.70 18.31
C LYS A 24 24.19 6.33 18.68
N ALA A 25 24.02 6.05 19.97
CA ALA A 25 23.44 4.80 20.45
C ALA A 25 21.94 4.71 20.12
N GLU A 26 21.19 5.80 20.34
CA GLU A 26 19.77 5.87 19.98
C GLU A 26 19.56 5.80 18.47
N MET A 27 20.43 6.47 17.69
CA MET A 27 20.41 6.35 16.22
C MET A 27 20.72 4.93 15.76
N ALA A 28 21.72 4.26 16.37
CA ALA A 28 22.06 2.89 16.05
C ALA A 28 20.94 1.92 16.41
N ALA A 29 20.30 2.11 17.56
CA ALA A 29 19.15 1.33 18.01
C ALA A 29 17.95 1.53 17.07
N PHE A 30 17.63 2.77 16.71
CA PHE A 30 16.58 3.09 15.75
C PHE A 30 16.85 2.47 14.38
N LEU A 31 18.08 2.56 13.87
CA LEU A 31 18.46 1.96 12.60
C LEU A 31 18.43 0.42 12.64
N ALA A 32 18.79 -0.18 13.78
CA ALA A 32 18.66 -1.62 13.98
C ALA A 32 17.18 -2.05 14.00
N GLU A 33 16.33 -1.30 14.70
CA GLU A 33 14.89 -1.54 14.78
C GLU A 33 14.22 -1.35 13.42
N ALA A 34 14.52 -0.27 12.70
CA ALA A 34 14.03 -0.01 11.34
C ALA A 34 14.45 -1.11 10.34
N ARG A 35 15.68 -1.63 10.46
CA ARG A 35 16.14 -2.78 9.66
C ARG A 35 15.42 -4.08 10.04
N SER A 36 15.04 -4.24 11.30
CA SER A 36 14.29 -5.40 11.77
C SER A 36 12.80 -5.34 11.43
N ALA A 37 12.22 -4.14 11.35
CA ALA A 37 10.81 -3.91 11.04
C ALA A 37 10.41 -4.34 9.61
N GLY A 38 11.39 -4.48 8.70
CA GLY A 38 11.17 -5.08 7.38
C GLY A 38 11.09 -6.62 7.38
N ARG A 39 11.50 -7.28 8.47
CA ARG A 39 11.40 -8.73 8.63
C ARG A 39 10.13 -9.02 9.41
N GLY A 40 9.16 -9.69 8.78
CA GLY A 40 7.93 -10.09 9.43
C GLY A 40 8.19 -10.90 10.72
N PRO A 41 7.26 -10.89 11.69
CA PRO A 41 7.44 -11.47 13.03
C PRO A 41 7.70 -12.99 13.05
N SER A 42 7.46 -13.67 11.93
CA SER A 42 7.92 -15.02 11.65
C SER A 42 8.86 -14.92 10.46
N GLY A 43 10.03 -15.55 10.48
CA GLY A 43 11.01 -15.57 9.38
C GLY A 43 10.53 -16.18 8.05
N GLY A 44 9.23 -16.18 7.78
CA GLY A 44 8.60 -16.43 6.48
C GLY A 44 8.46 -15.16 5.65
N ARG A 45 8.21 -15.38 4.35
CA ARG A 45 8.06 -14.34 3.34
C ARG A 45 6.78 -13.55 3.58
N GLY A 46 6.84 -12.22 3.44
CA GLY A 46 5.64 -11.38 3.52
C GLY A 46 4.67 -11.72 2.37
N ARG A 47 3.37 -11.59 2.60
CA ARG A 47 2.34 -11.79 1.55
C ARG A 47 1.83 -10.44 1.07
N LEU A 48 1.88 -10.20 -0.24
CA LEU A 48 1.38 -8.98 -0.89
C LEU A 48 0.32 -9.35 -1.92
N ILE A 49 -0.80 -8.66 -1.93
CA ILE A 49 -1.67 -8.62 -3.12
C ILE A 49 -1.26 -7.41 -3.94
N PHE A 50 -0.86 -7.64 -5.18
CA PHE A 50 -0.62 -6.59 -6.16
C PHE A 50 -1.75 -6.61 -7.18
N ALA A 51 -2.55 -5.56 -7.17
CA ALA A 51 -3.80 -5.49 -7.92
C ALA A 51 -3.74 -4.42 -9.00
N LEU A 52 -4.20 -4.79 -10.19
CA LEU A 52 -4.23 -3.92 -11.35
C LEU A 52 -5.62 -3.87 -11.95
N ASP A 53 -6.06 -2.68 -12.29
CA ASP A 53 -7.24 -2.49 -13.12
C ASP A 53 -6.83 -2.62 -14.60
N ALA A 54 -7.37 -3.64 -15.28
CA ALA A 54 -7.11 -3.97 -16.67
C ALA A 54 -8.28 -3.53 -17.58
N THR A 55 -8.83 -2.34 -17.34
CA THR A 55 -9.81 -1.70 -18.23
C THR A 55 -9.14 -1.04 -19.45
N MET A 56 -9.90 -0.89 -20.55
CA MET A 56 -9.35 -0.53 -21.88
C MET A 56 -8.67 0.86 -21.93
N SER A 57 -8.96 1.76 -21.00
CA SER A 57 -8.26 3.05 -20.87
C SER A 57 -6.75 2.88 -20.63
N ARG A 58 -6.28 1.68 -20.27
CA ARG A 58 -4.93 1.45 -19.73
C ARG A 58 -4.00 0.57 -20.53
N GLN A 59 -4.32 0.24 -21.78
CA GLN A 59 -3.38 -0.51 -22.61
C GLN A 59 -1.95 0.09 -22.60
N PRO A 60 -1.74 1.42 -22.66
CA PRO A 60 -0.39 2.01 -22.64
C PRO A 60 0.30 1.96 -21.26
N THR A 61 -0.45 2.14 -20.17
CA THR A 61 0.07 2.13 -18.80
C THR A 61 0.28 0.71 -18.26
N TRP A 62 -0.46 -0.27 -18.79
CA TRP A 62 -0.25 -1.69 -18.54
C TRP A 62 1.12 -2.16 -19.04
N ASP A 63 1.49 -1.80 -20.27
CA ASP A 63 2.78 -2.16 -20.85
C ASP A 63 3.97 -1.53 -20.09
N LEU A 64 3.78 -0.31 -19.55
CA LEU A 64 4.75 0.33 -18.66
C LEU A 64 4.82 -0.34 -17.29
N ALA A 65 3.68 -0.75 -16.72
CA ALA A 65 3.63 -1.46 -15.45
C ALA A 65 4.37 -2.81 -15.54
N CYS A 66 4.20 -3.55 -16.64
CA CYS A 66 4.94 -4.77 -16.94
C CYS A 66 6.47 -4.57 -16.92
N HIS A 67 6.97 -3.43 -17.41
CA HIS A 67 8.40 -3.13 -17.45
C HIS A 67 9.00 -2.71 -16.09
N LEU A 68 8.23 -2.05 -15.21
CA LEU A 68 8.73 -1.56 -13.91
C LEU A 68 8.83 -2.64 -12.82
N GLN A 69 8.36 -3.86 -13.08
CA GLN A 69 8.12 -4.88 -12.06
C GLN A 69 9.32 -5.73 -11.65
N ALA A 70 10.34 -5.82 -12.51
CA ALA A 70 11.60 -6.47 -12.13
C ALA A 70 12.23 -5.79 -10.91
N GLY A 71 12.17 -4.45 -10.85
CA GLY A 71 12.72 -3.66 -9.75
C GLY A 71 12.06 -3.93 -8.39
N LEU A 72 10.73 -4.13 -8.36
CA LEU A 72 9.98 -4.39 -7.12
C LEU A 72 10.37 -5.74 -6.50
N PHE A 73 10.48 -6.79 -7.32
CA PHE A 73 10.84 -8.12 -6.84
C PHE A 73 12.32 -8.25 -6.48
N GLU A 74 13.21 -7.62 -7.23
CA GLU A 74 14.64 -7.55 -6.88
C GLU A 74 14.84 -6.82 -5.55
N ALA A 75 14.15 -5.70 -5.33
CA ALA A 75 14.19 -4.99 -4.06
C ALA A 75 13.61 -5.83 -2.90
N SER A 76 12.50 -6.53 -3.15
CA SER A 76 11.83 -7.37 -2.14
C SER A 76 12.63 -8.63 -1.79
N ALA A 77 13.34 -9.22 -2.75
CA ALA A 77 14.22 -10.37 -2.53
C ALA A 77 15.37 -10.02 -1.56
N ARG A 78 15.94 -8.81 -1.68
CA ARG A 78 16.95 -8.29 -0.75
C ARG A 78 16.41 -7.98 0.65
N ALA A 79 15.11 -7.71 0.77
CA ALA A 79 14.46 -7.27 2.01
C ALA A 79 13.87 -8.40 2.88
N GLY A 80 13.95 -9.67 2.46
CA GLY A 80 13.42 -10.81 3.22
C GLY A 80 12.44 -11.71 2.45
N GLY A 81 12.20 -11.41 1.16
CA GLY A 81 11.38 -12.23 0.28
C GLY A 81 9.88 -11.97 0.44
N LEU A 82 9.19 -11.96 -0.70
CA LEU A 82 7.77 -11.65 -0.79
C LEU A 82 7.06 -12.73 -1.62
N ASP A 83 5.93 -13.22 -1.11
CA ASP A 83 4.98 -14.00 -1.88
C ASP A 83 3.93 -13.01 -2.39
N VAL A 84 3.84 -12.85 -3.71
CA VAL A 84 2.90 -11.91 -4.33
C VAL A 84 1.77 -12.68 -4.97
N GLN A 85 0.55 -12.22 -4.78
CA GLN A 85 -0.60 -12.65 -5.57
C GLN A 85 -1.00 -11.50 -6.48
N LEU A 86 -0.99 -11.75 -7.78
CA LEU A 86 -1.50 -10.79 -8.75
C LEU A 86 -3.02 -10.90 -8.80
N VAL A 87 -3.70 -9.77 -8.69
CA VAL A 87 -5.15 -9.68 -8.87
C VAL A 87 -5.43 -8.67 -9.97
N TYR A 88 -6.38 -8.98 -10.84
CA TYR A 88 -6.88 -8.00 -11.78
C TYR A 88 -8.38 -8.13 -11.94
N PHE A 89 -8.98 -7.03 -12.37
CA PHE A 89 -10.35 -7.05 -12.87
C PHE A 89 -10.42 -6.33 -14.21
N ARG A 90 -11.39 -6.73 -15.02
CA ARG A 90 -11.66 -6.18 -16.35
C ARG A 90 -13.07 -6.52 -16.79
N GLY A 91 -13.51 -5.90 -17.88
CA GLY A 91 -14.79 -6.26 -18.50
C GLY A 91 -15.99 -6.04 -17.58
N HIS A 92 -17.06 -6.78 -17.85
CA HIS A 92 -18.32 -6.71 -17.11
C HIS A 92 -18.38 -7.80 -16.02
N GLY A 93 -17.48 -7.72 -15.02
CA GLY A 93 -17.57 -8.59 -13.85
C GLY A 93 -16.42 -9.58 -13.66
N GLU A 94 -15.41 -9.60 -14.54
CA GLU A 94 -14.26 -10.50 -14.42
C GLU A 94 -13.30 -9.96 -13.35
N ALA A 95 -13.07 -10.73 -12.30
CA ALA A 95 -12.01 -10.52 -11.32
C ALA A 95 -11.26 -11.84 -11.12
N ARG A 96 -9.94 -11.82 -11.30
CA ARG A 96 -9.07 -13.01 -11.27
C ARG A 96 -7.92 -12.78 -10.32
N ALA A 97 -7.54 -13.85 -9.63
CA ALA A 97 -6.36 -13.88 -8.79
C ALA A 97 -5.44 -15.01 -9.28
N SER A 98 -4.15 -14.72 -9.38
CA SER A 98 -3.13 -15.72 -9.72
C SER A 98 -2.86 -16.65 -8.54
N ARG A 99 -2.06 -17.70 -8.79
CA ARG A 99 -1.31 -18.35 -7.72
C ARG A 99 -0.33 -17.36 -7.06
N TRP A 100 0.12 -17.67 -5.85
CA TRP A 100 1.22 -16.93 -5.23
C TRP A 100 2.51 -17.15 -6.03
N VAL A 101 3.19 -16.07 -6.39
CA VAL A 101 4.46 -16.06 -7.11
C VAL A 101 5.57 -15.52 -6.20
N ARG A 102 6.78 -16.03 -6.37
CA ARG A 102 7.92 -15.77 -5.47
C ARG A 102 9.12 -15.12 -6.14
N ASP A 103 9.10 -15.05 -7.46
CA ASP A 103 10.15 -14.50 -8.30
C ASP A 103 9.55 -13.60 -9.38
N ALA A 104 10.39 -12.69 -9.88
CA ALA A 104 9.98 -11.69 -10.85
C ALA A 104 9.53 -12.32 -12.18
N ALA A 105 10.21 -13.38 -12.64
CA ALA A 105 9.94 -13.99 -13.94
C ALA A 105 8.55 -14.61 -14.00
N ALA A 106 8.14 -15.32 -12.94
CA ALA A 106 6.79 -15.88 -12.81
C ALA A 106 5.71 -14.80 -12.77
N LEU A 107 5.96 -13.64 -12.13
CA LEU A 107 5.01 -12.54 -12.17
C LEU A 107 4.90 -11.97 -13.59
N THR A 108 6.03 -11.74 -14.27
CA THR A 108 6.06 -11.23 -15.64
C THR A 108 5.29 -12.12 -16.60
N GLU A 109 5.44 -13.45 -16.47
CA GLU A 109 4.68 -14.42 -17.27
C GLU A 109 3.17 -14.30 -17.05
N VAL A 110 2.73 -14.16 -15.80
CA VAL A 110 1.30 -13.97 -15.51
C VAL A 110 0.80 -12.65 -16.10
N MET A 111 1.61 -11.60 -16.02
CA MET A 111 1.21 -10.26 -16.47
C MET A 111 1.18 -10.09 -17.98
N SER A 112 2.09 -10.72 -18.71
CA SER A 112 2.09 -10.71 -20.17
C SER A 112 0.86 -11.40 -20.77
N GLY A 113 0.23 -12.31 -20.02
CA GLY A 113 -1.01 -12.98 -20.43
C GLY A 113 -2.28 -12.15 -20.20
N ILE A 114 -2.21 -10.98 -19.56
CA ILE A 114 -3.38 -10.17 -19.25
C ILE A 114 -3.54 -9.09 -20.32
N THR A 115 -4.73 -9.04 -20.91
CA THR A 115 -5.14 -8.03 -21.88
C THR A 115 -6.21 -7.13 -21.29
N CYS A 116 -6.15 -5.84 -21.61
CA CYS A 116 -7.15 -4.89 -21.14
C CYS A 116 -8.48 -5.08 -21.87
N ARG A 117 -9.61 -4.91 -21.17
CA ARG A 117 -10.96 -5.03 -21.76
C ARG A 117 -11.86 -3.90 -21.27
N GLY A 118 -12.70 -3.36 -22.14
CA GLY A 118 -13.68 -2.34 -21.77
C GLY A 118 -14.66 -2.87 -20.72
N GLY A 119 -14.86 -2.13 -19.65
CA GLY A 119 -15.63 -2.57 -18.48
C GLY A 119 -15.59 -1.54 -17.36
N LEU A 120 -16.19 -1.89 -16.23
CA LEU A 120 -16.28 -1.03 -15.05
C LEU A 120 -15.18 -1.36 -14.04
N THR A 121 -14.81 -0.37 -13.23
CA THR A 121 -13.96 -0.55 -12.05
C THR A 121 -14.62 -1.48 -11.03
N GLN A 122 -13.83 -2.37 -10.41
CA GLN A 122 -14.31 -3.41 -9.49
C GLN A 122 -13.42 -3.55 -8.23
N ILE A 123 -13.00 -2.43 -7.65
CA ILE A 123 -12.32 -2.30 -6.36
C ILE A 123 -13.08 -3.05 -5.25
N GLY A 124 -14.43 -3.04 -5.25
CA GLY A 124 -15.21 -3.75 -4.23
C GLY A 124 -14.92 -5.25 -4.19
N LYS A 125 -14.75 -5.89 -5.36
CA LYS A 125 -14.38 -7.31 -5.45
C LYS A 125 -12.95 -7.56 -5.00
N LEU A 126 -12.05 -6.63 -5.30
CA LEU A 126 -10.66 -6.69 -4.84
C LEU A 126 -10.58 -6.65 -3.31
N LEU A 127 -11.32 -5.74 -2.67
CA LEU A 127 -11.35 -5.63 -1.21
C LEU A 127 -11.95 -6.88 -0.56
N ASP A 128 -13.01 -7.46 -1.14
CA ASP A 128 -13.58 -8.72 -0.65
C ASP A 128 -12.59 -9.88 -0.77
N HIS A 129 -11.85 -9.96 -1.88
CA HIS A 129 -10.81 -10.97 -2.06
C HIS A 129 -9.67 -10.80 -1.05
N ALA A 130 -9.19 -9.57 -0.86
CA ALA A 130 -8.13 -9.26 0.08
C ALA A 130 -8.53 -9.60 1.53
N GLU A 131 -9.77 -9.32 1.94
CA GLU A 131 -10.25 -9.68 3.27
C GLU A 131 -10.31 -11.21 3.47
N LYS A 132 -10.78 -11.96 2.46
CA LYS A 132 -10.76 -13.43 2.51
C LYS A 132 -9.34 -13.98 2.62
N VAL A 133 -8.38 -13.41 1.90
CA VAL A 133 -6.97 -13.80 1.95
C VAL A 133 -6.35 -13.48 3.31
N ALA A 134 -6.63 -12.29 3.85
CA ALA A 134 -6.15 -11.84 5.15
C ALA A 134 -6.77 -12.62 6.33
N ALA A 135 -7.99 -13.12 6.17
CA ALA A 135 -8.64 -13.99 7.14
C ALA A 135 -8.00 -15.39 7.24
N GLN A 136 -7.35 -15.86 6.18
CA GLN A 136 -6.69 -17.18 6.16
C GLN A 136 -5.27 -17.14 6.74
N ALA A 137 -4.51 -16.09 6.42
CA ALA A 137 -3.17 -15.88 6.92
C ALA A 137 -2.78 -14.40 6.78
N PRO A 138 -1.80 -13.92 7.58
CA PRO A 138 -1.39 -12.51 7.55
C PRO A 138 -1.10 -12.02 6.13
N LEU A 139 -1.65 -10.86 5.79
CA LEU A 139 -1.43 -10.15 4.54
C LEU A 139 -0.70 -8.84 4.88
N ALA A 140 0.53 -8.70 4.39
CA ALA A 140 1.39 -7.57 4.74
C ALA A 140 0.84 -6.26 4.14
N ALA A 141 0.39 -6.33 2.89
CA ALA A 141 -0.24 -5.20 2.22
C ALA A 141 -1.13 -5.64 1.05
N LEU A 142 -2.01 -4.72 0.67
CA LEU A 142 -2.68 -4.66 -0.62
C LEU A 142 -2.14 -3.42 -1.36
N VAL A 143 -1.70 -3.58 -2.60
CA VAL A 143 -1.39 -2.46 -3.49
C VAL A 143 -2.36 -2.53 -4.66
N PHE A 144 -2.99 -1.41 -5.00
CA PHE A 144 -3.90 -1.30 -6.14
C PHE A 144 -3.47 -0.15 -7.05
N VAL A 145 -3.48 -0.39 -8.35
CA VAL A 145 -3.24 0.62 -9.39
C VAL A 145 -4.48 0.75 -10.28
N GLY A 146 -5.17 1.87 -10.09
CA GLY A 146 -6.40 2.38 -10.70
C GLY A 146 -6.16 3.69 -11.49
N ASP A 147 -7.18 4.16 -12.21
CA ASP A 147 -7.27 5.47 -12.90
C ASP A 147 -8.62 6.14 -12.59
N ALA A 148 -9.60 5.33 -12.19
CA ALA A 148 -10.92 5.77 -11.79
C ALA A 148 -11.43 4.97 -10.58
N MET A 149 -12.36 5.60 -9.87
CA MET A 149 -13.19 4.97 -8.85
C MET A 149 -14.63 5.28 -9.24
N GLU A 150 -15.33 4.27 -9.75
CA GLU A 150 -16.69 4.38 -10.32
C GLU A 150 -17.77 3.79 -9.38
N GLU A 151 -17.33 3.14 -8.30
CA GLU A 151 -18.19 2.41 -7.37
C GLU A 151 -18.71 3.29 -6.23
N ASP A 152 -19.77 2.83 -5.56
CA ASP A 152 -20.32 3.51 -4.39
C ASP A 152 -19.30 3.60 -3.23
N ILE A 153 -19.00 4.82 -2.81
CA ILE A 153 -17.97 5.10 -1.81
C ILE A 153 -18.27 4.48 -0.45
N ASP A 154 -19.53 4.50 0.00
CA ASP A 154 -19.92 3.98 1.32
C ASP A 154 -19.74 2.46 1.37
N ARG A 155 -20.07 1.76 0.29
CA ARG A 155 -19.83 0.33 0.13
C ARG A 155 -18.34 0.00 0.14
N LEU A 156 -17.51 0.80 -0.54
CA LEU A 156 -16.06 0.61 -0.54
C LEU A 156 -15.46 0.87 0.85
N CYS A 157 -15.87 1.93 1.53
CA CYS A 157 -15.46 2.24 2.90
C CYS A 157 -15.81 1.11 3.87
N HIS A 158 -17.02 0.55 3.77
CA HIS A 158 -17.42 -0.58 4.61
C HIS A 158 -16.49 -1.79 4.39
N LYS A 159 -16.18 -2.13 3.14
CA LYS A 159 -15.26 -3.23 2.80
C LYS A 159 -13.83 -2.97 3.26
N ALA A 160 -13.33 -1.76 3.05
CA ALA A 160 -12.00 -1.33 3.49
C ALA A 160 -11.88 -1.38 5.03
N GLY A 161 -12.94 -1.02 5.76
CA GLY A 161 -13.00 -1.15 7.22
C GLY A 161 -12.79 -2.59 7.68
N ARG A 162 -13.44 -3.58 7.02
CA ARG A 162 -13.23 -5.01 7.35
C ARG A 162 -11.77 -5.43 7.11
N LEU A 163 -11.13 -4.94 6.06
CA LEU A 163 -9.73 -5.21 5.77
C LEU A 163 -8.78 -4.59 6.81
N ALA A 164 -9.10 -3.37 7.29
CA ALA A 164 -8.34 -2.70 8.34
C ALA A 164 -8.39 -3.47 9.67
N LEU A 165 -9.53 -4.09 10.02
CA LEU A 165 -9.65 -4.97 11.18
C LEU A 165 -8.76 -6.22 11.09
N ARG A 166 -8.27 -6.58 9.90
CA ARG A 166 -7.27 -7.64 9.67
C ARG A 166 -5.83 -7.14 9.73
N ASN A 167 -5.61 -5.88 10.11
CA ASN A 167 -4.30 -5.23 10.15
C ASN A 167 -3.58 -5.22 8.78
N THR A 168 -4.35 -5.22 7.68
CA THR A 168 -3.80 -5.11 6.32
C THR A 168 -3.84 -3.66 5.87
N ARG A 169 -2.69 -3.14 5.44
CA ARG A 169 -2.58 -1.80 4.84
C ARG A 169 -2.90 -1.87 3.36
N ALA A 170 -3.78 -1.00 2.88
CA ALA A 170 -4.10 -0.86 1.47
C ALA A 170 -3.48 0.45 0.93
N PHE A 171 -2.70 0.33 -0.14
CA PHE A 171 -2.11 1.45 -0.87
C PHE A 171 -2.81 1.54 -2.22
N MET A 172 -3.49 2.66 -2.47
CA MET A 172 -4.31 2.89 -3.65
C MET A 172 -3.67 3.99 -4.49
N PHE A 173 -3.33 3.69 -5.74
CA PHE A 173 -2.82 4.63 -6.72
C PHE A 173 -3.90 4.78 -7.79
N LEU A 174 -4.50 5.97 -7.91
CA LEU A 174 -5.51 6.33 -8.91
C LEU A 174 -4.93 7.40 -9.85
#